data_AF-A0AAW6W850-F1
#
_entry.id   AF-A0AAW6W850-F1
#
_cell.length_a   1.000
_cell.length_b   1.000
_cell.length_c   1.000
_cell.angle_alpha   90.00
_cell.angle_beta   90.00
_cell.angle_gamma   90.00
#
_symmetry.space_group_name_H-M   'P 1'
#
loop_
_entity.id
_entity.type
_entity.pdbx_description
1 polymer ?
#
loop_
_entity_poly.entity_id
_entity_poly.type
_entity_poly.pdbx_seq_one_letter_code
_entity_poly.pdbx_strand_id
1 'polypeptide(L)' 'MKETITVDEVAKRLGKSVFTVKCRIVKGVYPFGRQIRNNVGTGWRWECYRQQFEEYLKTSASNDQAPADV' A
#
# COMPACT_ATOMS: atom_id res chain seq x y z
N MET A 1 -2.43 -5.89 -18.81
CA MET A 1 -1.50 -6.32 -17.75
C MET A 1 -1.78 -5.49 -16.51
N LYS A 2 -1.87 -6.08 -15.31
CA LYS A 2 -2.02 -5.30 -14.07
C LYS A 2 -0.66 -4.72 -13.71
N GLU A 3 -0.53 -3.39 -13.76
CA GLU A 3 0.72 -2.72 -13.40
C GLU A 3 0.91 -2.77 -11.88
N THR A 4 2.00 -3.40 -11.44
CA THR A 4 2.35 -3.53 -10.03
C THR A 4 3.45 -2.55 -9.66
N ILE A 5 3.37 -2.05 -8.43
CA ILE A 5 4.36 -1.16 -7.81
C ILE A 5 4.98 -1.87 -6.60
N THR A 6 6.25 -1.60 -6.32
CA THR A 6 6.90 -2.20 -5.15
C THR A 6 6.42 -1.55 -3.86
N VAL A 7 6.41 -2.31 -2.76
CA VAL A 7 6.06 -1.77 -1.43
C VAL A 7 7.05 -0.67 -1.01
N ASP A 8 8.30 -0.75 -1.45
CA ASP A 8 9.31 0.27 -1.17
C ASP A 8 8.99 1.63 -1.80
N GLU A 9 8.56 1.62 -3.07
CA GLU A 9 8.14 2.83 -3.78
C GLU A 9 6.86 3.42 -3.18
N VAL A 10 5.90 2.56 -2.80
CA VAL A 10 4.70 2.98 -2.06
C VAL A 10 5.07 3.62 -0.73
N ALA A 11 5.99 3.02 0.02
CA ALA A 11 6.45 3.53 1.30
C ALA A 11 7.09 4.92 1.17
N LYS A 12 7.95 5.10 0.16
CA LYS A 12 8.55 6.39 -0.19
C LYS A 12 7.50 7.44 -0.51
N ARG A 13 6.52 7.12 -1.38
CA ARG A 13 5.46 8.06 -1.79
C ARG A 13 4.49 8.41 -0.67
N LEU A 14 4.28 7.50 0.29
CA LEU A 14 3.45 7.76 1.47
C LEU A 14 4.22 8.40 2.64
N GLY A 15 5.55 8.57 2.53
CA GLY A 15 6.39 9.02 3.63
C GLY A 15 6.36 8.09 4.85
N LYS A 16 6.22 6.77 4.63
CA LYS A 16 6.06 5.76 5.69
C LYS A 16 7.15 4.70 5.61
N SER A 17 7.37 3.98 6.71
CA SER A 17 8.25 2.80 6.67
C SER A 17 7.61 1.66 5.88
N VAL A 18 8.45 0.85 5.21
CA VAL A 18 8.01 -0.37 4.50
C VAL A 18 7.24 -1.31 5.44
N PHE A 19 7.67 -1.40 6.71
CA PHE A 19 6.98 -2.20 7.72
C PHE A 19 5.56 -1.70 7.97
N THR A 20 5.37 -0.40 8.16
CA THR A 20 4.05 0.22 8.34
C THR A 20 3.13 -0.06 7.17
N VAL A 21 3.64 0.03 5.94
CA VAL A 21 2.86 -0.26 4.72
C VAL A 21 2.42 -1.72 4.70
N LYS A 22 3.32 -2.67 4.95
CA LYS A 22 2.99 -4.11 5.02
C LYS A 22 1.93 -4.39 6.08
N CYS A 23 2.09 -3.86 7.30
CA CYS A 23 1.11 -4.05 8.36
C CYS A 23 -0.27 -3.50 7.98
N ARG A 24 -0.35 -2.34 7.33
CA ARG A 24 -1.62 -1.76 6.88
C ARG A 24 -2.25 -2.54 5.74
N ILE A 25 -1.46 -3.16 4.86
CA ILE A 25 -1.94 -4.09 3.85
C ILE A 25 -2.58 -5.33 4.51
N VAL A 26 -1.89 -5.97 5.46
CA VAL A 26 -2.43 -7.16 6.17
C VAL A 26 -3.71 -6.84 6.93
N LYS A 27 -3.78 -5.65 7.54
CA LYS A 27 -4.98 -5.17 8.24
C LYS A 27 -6.12 -4.75 7.31
N GLY A 28 -5.92 -4.76 5.98
CA GLY A 28 -6.93 -4.34 5.00
C GLY A 28 -7.12 -2.82 4.90
N VAL A 29 -6.31 -2.02 5.60
CA VAL A 29 -6.35 -0.54 5.53
C VAL A 29 -5.87 -0.04 4.16
N TYR A 30 -4.93 -0.76 3.55
CA TYR A 30 -4.42 -0.48 2.21
C TYR A 30 -4.97 -1.50 1.21
N PRO A 31 -6.13 -1.20 0.58
CA PRO A 31 -6.79 -2.13 -0.33
C PRO A 31 -6.03 -2.32 -1.64
N PHE A 32 -5.09 -1.43 -1.94
CA PHE A 32 -4.22 -1.51 -3.11
C PHE A 32 -3.12 -2.57 -2.99
N GLY A 33 -2.94 -3.19 -1.83
CA GLY A 33 -1.89 -4.17 -1.57
C GLY A 33 -2.43 -5.53 -1.18
N ARG A 34 -1.68 -6.59 -1.49
CA ARG A 34 -1.99 -7.96 -1.03
C ARG A 34 -0.71 -8.73 -0.71
N GLN A 35 -0.75 -9.50 0.38
CA GLN A 35 0.25 -10.52 0.66
C GLN A 35 -0.12 -11.81 -0.08
N ILE A 36 0.80 -12.34 -0.87
CA ILE A 36 0.58 -13.51 -1.72
C ILE A 36 1.68 -14.52 -1.44
N ARG A 37 1.30 -15.80 -1.34
CA ARG A 37 2.25 -16.87 -1.13
C ARG A 37 3.03 -17.10 -2.42
N ASN A 38 4.35 -17.22 -2.35
CA ASN A 38 5.13 -17.62 -3.51
C ASN A 38 4.79 -19.07 -3.85
N ASN A 39 4.49 -19.32 -5.13
CA ASN A 39 4.25 -20.68 -5.63
C ASN A 39 5.55 -21.49 -5.73
N VAL A 40 6.70 -20.82 -5.79
CA VAL A 40 8.03 -21.44 -5.90
C VAL A 40 8.83 -21.04 -4.66
N GLY A 41 8.74 -21.83 -3.59
CA GLY A 41 9.50 -21.67 -2.35
C GLY A 41 8.69 -21.31 -1.09
N THR A 42 9.36 -21.32 0.06
CA THR A 42 8.79 -20.91 1.36
C THR A 42 8.97 -19.40 1.53
N GLY A 43 8.08 -18.62 0.93
CA GLY A 43 8.14 -17.16 1.04
C GLY A 43 6.80 -16.48 0.76
N TRP A 44 6.69 -15.24 1.23
CA TRP A 44 5.58 -14.35 0.92
C TRP A 44 6.08 -13.21 0.06
N ARG A 45 5.36 -12.93 -1.02
CA ARG A 45 5.54 -11.71 -1.81
C ARG A 45 4.42 -10.72 -1.51
N TRP A 46 4.71 -9.46 -1.78
CA TRP A 46 3.75 -8.38 -1.64
C TRP A 46 3.52 -7.78 -3.01
N GLU A 47 2.26 -7.75 -3.44
CA GLU A 47 1.87 -7.06 -4.66
C GLU A 47 1.08 -5.82 -4.29
N CYS A 48 1.52 -4.66 -4.76
CA CYS A 48 0.74 -3.45 -4.72
C CYS A 48 0.31 -3.09 -6.15
N TYR A 49 -0.96 -2.80 -6.34
CA TYR A 49 -1.52 -2.44 -7.63
C TYR A 49 -1.43 -0.92 -7.82
N ARG A 50 -0.71 -0.47 -8.84
CA ARG A 50 -0.43 0.95 -9.01
C ARG A 50 -1.70 1.77 -9.21
N GLN A 51 -2.64 1.30 -10.04
CA GLN A 51 -3.91 2.02 -10.27
C GLN A 51 -4.67 2.27 -8.97
N GLN A 52 -4.88 1.23 -8.15
CA GLN A 52 -5.57 1.36 -6.87
C GLN A 52 -4.80 2.23 -5.88
N PHE A 53 -3.46 2.22 -5.94
CA PHE A 53 -2.64 3.11 -5.13
C PHE A 53 -2.80 4.58 -5.54
N GLU A 54 -2.81 4.89 -6.85
CA GLU A 54 -3.08 6.25 -7.34
C GLU A 54 -4.50 6.71 -6.98
N GLU A 55 -5.50 5.83 -7.08
CA GLU A 55 -6.86 6.11 -6.63
C GLU A 55 -6.90 6.40 -5.14
N TYR A 56 -6.24 5.56 -4.32
CA TYR A 56 -6.11 5.78 -2.89
C TYR A 56 -5.44 7.12 -2.57
N LEU A 57 -4.40 7.50 -3.31
CA LEU A 57 -3.74 8.80 -3.13
C LEU A 57 -4.67 9.96 -3.49
N LYS A 58 -5.44 9.88 -4.59
CA LYS A 58 -6.41 10.90 -4.96
C LYS A 58 -7.51 11.05 -3.92
N THR A 59 -8.05 9.95 -3.41
CA THR A 59 -9.08 9.97 -2.37
C THR A 59 -8.52 10.45 -1.03
N SER A 60 -7.31 10.04 -0.66
CA SER A 60 -6.67 10.45 0.60
C SER A 60 -6.25 11.92 0.57
N ALA A 61 -5.72 12.41 -0.56
CA ALA A 61 -5.42 13.82 -0.77
C ALA A 61 -6.70 14.67 -0.79
N SER A 62 -7.84 14.10 -1.20
CA SER A 62 -9.14 14.75 -1.08
C SER A 62 -9.72 14.73 0.34
N ASN A 63 -9.12 13.97 1.25
CA ASN A 63 -9.55 13.82 2.64
C ASN A 63 -8.54 14.44 3.63
N ASP A 64 -7.61 15.28 3.14
CA ASP A 64 -6.65 16.05 3.94
C ASP A 64 -7.34 17.26 4.63
N GLN A 65 -8.53 17.03 5.19
CA GLN A 65 -8.91 17.71 6.42
C GLN A 65 -8.29 16.89 7.54
N ALA A 66 -7.04 17.22 7.85
CA ALA A 66 -6.41 16.82 9.10
C ALA A 66 -7.43 17.01 10.23
N PRO A 67 -7.67 16.01 11.11
CA PRO A 67 -8.18 16.35 12.42
C PRO A 67 -7.08 17.22 13.05
N ALA A 68 -7.33 18.53 13.08
CA ALA A 68 -6.60 19.41 13.97
C ALA A 68 -6.72 18.79 15.37
N ASP A 69 -5.57 18.55 15.98
CA ASP A 69 -5.41 18.29 17.42
C ASP A 69 -6.50 19.01 18.23
N VAL A 70 -7.32 18.25 18.95
CA VAL A 70 -8.19 18.73 20.05
C VAL A 70 -7.72 18.04 21.32
#